data_AF-W8FTR8-F1
#
_entry.id   AF-W8FTR8-F1
#
_cell.length_a   1.000
_cell.length_b   1.000
_cell.length_c   1.000
_cell.angle_alpha   90.00
_cell.angle_beta   90.00
_cell.angle_gamma   90.00
#
_symmetry.space_group_name_H-M   'P 1'
#
loop_
_entity.id
_entity.type
_entity.pdbx_description
1 polymer ?
#
loop_
_entity_poly.entity_id
_entity_poly.type
_entity_poly.pdbx_seq_one_letter_code
_entity_poly.pdbx_strand_id
1 'polypeptide(L)'
;CLYLNIWVPHGRSVSTGLPVMVWIYGGGFLAGGSMGANFLDNYLYSGQEIADRGNVIIVTLGYRVGTLGFLSTGDSSLPGNYGLWDQHAAIAWVNRNIRSFGGDPDNITVFGESAGGGSVSFQTLTPHNKGLFKRAISQSGVALCPWAVNKNPRKFAEEIALKVNCPTDDTMAACLKMTDPALLTLAGSLSLSSSPDHPLVGNLALSPVIDGDFLPDEPYNLFHNAADIDYIAGVNDMDGHLFTGLDVPSINSPLIDTSVEDMKRLLASYTKEKGKAGLDNAYSTYTSTWGSNPSRETIKKTVVEIGTDYIFLVPTQAALHLHAANATTGRTYSYLFSQPNRMGGIGRPYPSWMGADHADDLQYVFGKPFTTPLAYWPRHRDVSGYMIAYWTN
;
A
#
# COMPACT_ATOMS: atom_id res chain seq x y z
N CYS A 1 6.79 -18.00 -7.11
CA CYS A 1 6.89 -16.74 -6.35
C CYS A 1 6.90 -16.95 -4.84
N LEU A 2 6.29 -18.01 -4.29
CA LEU A 2 6.19 -18.25 -2.83
C LEU A 2 7.50 -18.71 -2.19
N TYR A 3 8.47 -17.80 -2.19
CA TYR A 3 9.75 -17.90 -1.52
C TYR A 3 9.92 -16.65 -0.65
N LEU A 4 10.85 -16.73 0.28
CA LEU A 4 11.27 -15.60 1.10
C LEU A 4 12.79 -15.48 1.08
N ASN A 5 13.28 -14.27 1.30
CA ASN A 5 14.70 -13.94 1.41
C ASN A 5 14.96 -13.44 2.84
N ILE A 6 16.13 -13.76 3.41
CA ILE A 6 16.46 -13.41 4.79
C ILE A 6 17.83 -12.72 4.83
N TRP A 7 17.90 -11.56 5.46
CA TRP A 7 19.14 -10.87 5.83
C TRP A 7 19.34 -10.97 7.32
N VAL A 8 20.45 -11.57 7.75
CA VAL A 8 20.85 -11.68 9.15
C VAL A 8 22.14 -10.91 9.34
N PRO A 9 22.14 -9.80 10.10
CA PRO A 9 23.37 -9.08 10.37
C PRO A 9 24.22 -9.90 11.34
N HIS A 10 25.52 -10.00 11.08
CA HIS A 10 26.47 -10.72 11.95
C HIS A 10 27.58 -9.78 12.41
N GLY A 11 27.92 -9.88 13.69
CA GLY A 11 29.11 -9.25 14.25
C GLY A 11 30.33 -10.17 14.13
N ARG A 12 31.16 -10.18 15.17
CA ARG A 12 32.27 -11.15 15.29
C ARG A 12 31.79 -12.58 15.56
N SER A 13 30.55 -12.74 16.01
CA SER A 13 29.88 -14.02 16.25
C SER A 13 28.51 -14.03 15.56
N VAL A 14 27.96 -15.23 15.37
CA VAL A 14 26.60 -15.40 14.85
C VAL A 14 25.60 -14.75 15.81
N SER A 15 24.64 -14.02 15.25
CA SER A 15 23.62 -13.28 16.01
C SER A 15 22.53 -14.21 16.54
N THR A 16 21.94 -13.86 17.68
CA THR A 16 20.89 -14.64 18.35
C THR A 16 19.90 -13.73 19.06
N GLY A 17 18.61 -14.07 19.05
CA GLY A 17 17.56 -13.29 19.70
C GLY A 17 17.28 -11.93 19.07
N LEU A 18 17.58 -11.75 17.78
CA LEU A 18 17.35 -10.48 17.09
C LEU A 18 15.85 -10.24 16.82
N PRO A 19 15.37 -8.99 16.86
CA PRO A 19 14.07 -8.64 16.30
C PRO A 19 14.00 -9.02 14.82
N VAL A 20 12.78 -9.32 14.33
CA VAL A 20 12.55 -9.79 12.96
C VAL A 20 11.54 -8.88 12.30
N MET A 21 11.88 -8.28 11.16
CA MET A 21 10.98 -7.46 10.36
C MET A 21 10.63 -8.15 9.05
N VAL A 22 9.34 -8.37 8.79
CA VAL A 22 8.81 -9.06 7.62
C VAL A 22 8.18 -8.04 6.67
N TRP A 23 8.82 -7.82 5.53
CA TRP A 23 8.38 -6.90 4.49
C TRP A 23 7.34 -7.52 3.56
N ILE A 24 6.22 -6.82 3.38
CA ILE A 24 5.19 -7.09 2.38
C ILE A 24 5.20 -5.97 1.35
N TYR A 25 5.56 -6.28 0.11
CA TYR A 25 5.64 -5.27 -0.96
C TYR A 25 4.27 -4.82 -1.48
N GLY A 26 4.21 -3.58 -1.98
CA GLY A 26 3.07 -3.00 -2.68
C GLY A 26 3.06 -3.21 -4.19
N GLY A 27 2.16 -2.51 -4.89
CA GLY A 27 1.94 -2.65 -6.33
C GLY A 27 0.47 -2.83 -6.72
N GLY A 28 -0.44 -2.19 -5.97
CA GLY A 28 -1.89 -2.21 -6.22
C GLY A 28 -2.53 -3.59 -6.17
N PHE A 29 -1.89 -4.56 -5.49
CA PHE A 29 -2.23 -6.00 -5.53
C PHE A 29 -2.13 -6.65 -6.91
N LEU A 30 -1.68 -5.92 -7.94
CA LEU A 30 -1.62 -6.37 -9.34
C LEU A 30 -0.22 -6.82 -9.76
N ALA A 31 0.82 -6.21 -9.20
CA ALA A 31 2.21 -6.45 -9.56
C ALA A 31 3.13 -6.33 -8.35
N GLY A 32 4.37 -6.79 -8.49
CA GLY A 32 5.41 -6.65 -7.46
C GLY A 32 6.28 -7.90 -7.33
N GLY A 33 7.28 -7.82 -6.45
CA GLY A 33 8.19 -8.92 -6.18
C GLY A 33 9.01 -8.70 -4.92
N SER A 34 9.44 -9.79 -4.28
CA SER A 34 10.07 -9.78 -2.96
C SER A 34 11.39 -9.02 -2.87
N MET A 35 12.08 -8.81 -4.00
CA MET A 35 13.31 -8.01 -4.07
C MET A 35 13.09 -6.59 -4.63
N GLY A 36 11.90 -6.29 -5.13
CA GLY A 36 11.56 -5.01 -5.75
C GLY A 36 12.26 -4.77 -7.08
N ALA A 37 12.16 -3.53 -7.59
CA ALA A 37 12.83 -3.13 -8.83
C ALA A 37 14.36 -3.24 -8.69
N ASN A 38 15.05 -3.66 -9.75
CA ASN A 38 16.51 -3.79 -9.79
C ASN A 38 17.08 -2.85 -10.85
N PHE A 39 18.14 -2.11 -10.48
CA PHE A 39 19.04 -1.49 -11.43
C PHE A 39 20.50 -1.79 -11.07
N LEU A 40 21.24 -2.46 -11.97
CA LEU A 40 22.66 -2.83 -11.78
C LEU A 40 22.94 -3.54 -10.44
N ASP A 41 22.15 -4.56 -10.13
CA ASP A 41 22.23 -5.36 -8.89
C ASP A 41 21.86 -4.58 -7.60
N ASN A 42 21.19 -3.43 -7.76
CA ASN A 42 20.63 -2.67 -6.66
C ASN A 42 19.11 -2.88 -6.57
N TYR A 43 18.72 -3.94 -5.88
CA TYR A 43 17.32 -4.30 -5.61
C TYR A 43 16.67 -3.38 -4.59
N LEU A 44 15.53 -2.75 -4.92
CA LEU A 44 14.83 -1.77 -4.07
C LEU A 44 14.60 -2.27 -2.65
N TYR A 45 14.22 -3.54 -2.48
CA TYR A 45 13.91 -4.14 -1.18
C TYR A 45 15.05 -4.99 -0.62
N SER A 46 16.30 -4.75 -1.03
CA SER A 46 17.45 -5.38 -0.36
C SER A 46 17.47 -4.99 1.11
N GLY A 47 17.31 -5.99 1.99
CA GLY A 47 17.24 -5.79 3.44
C GLY A 47 18.57 -5.45 4.11
N GLN A 48 19.68 -5.39 3.37
CA GLN A 48 21.02 -5.28 3.93
C GLN A 48 21.21 -4.01 4.80
N GLU A 49 20.89 -2.82 4.29
CA GLU A 49 21.15 -1.57 5.03
C GLU A 49 20.33 -1.46 6.30
N ILE A 50 19.04 -1.80 6.24
CA ILE A 50 18.16 -1.75 7.41
C ILE A 50 18.53 -2.86 8.42
N ALA A 51 18.95 -4.05 7.96
CA ALA A 51 19.45 -5.11 8.83
C ALA A 51 20.73 -4.70 9.57
N ASP A 52 21.73 -4.23 8.84
CA ASP A 52 23.05 -3.89 9.39
C ASP A 52 22.99 -2.69 10.34
N ARG A 53 22.19 -1.67 10.00
CA ARG A 53 22.08 -0.44 10.81
C ARG A 53 21.14 -0.58 11.99
N GLY A 54 20.06 -1.35 11.83
CA GLY A 54 19.08 -1.60 12.87
C GLY A 54 19.44 -2.74 13.80
N ASN A 55 20.41 -3.58 13.41
CA ASN A 55 20.71 -4.84 14.07
C ASN A 55 19.45 -5.73 14.22
N VAL A 56 18.72 -5.89 13.12
CA VAL A 56 17.49 -6.69 13.02
C VAL A 56 17.59 -7.67 11.86
N ILE A 57 16.81 -8.75 11.90
CA ILE A 57 16.63 -9.63 10.75
C ILE A 57 15.59 -9.04 9.82
N ILE A 58 15.86 -9.01 8.52
CA ILE A 58 14.87 -8.65 7.51
C ILE A 58 14.46 -9.88 6.74
N VAL A 59 13.15 -10.06 6.58
CA VAL A 59 12.57 -11.05 5.70
C VAL A 59 11.76 -10.34 4.62
N THR A 60 12.00 -10.64 3.35
CA THR A 60 11.08 -10.24 2.26
C THR A 60 10.41 -11.47 1.68
N LEU A 61 9.12 -11.39 1.35
CA LEU A 61 8.34 -12.55 0.88
C LEU A 61 7.71 -12.29 -0.48
N GLY A 62 7.51 -13.36 -1.25
CA GLY A 62 6.69 -13.35 -2.46
C GLY A 62 5.27 -13.84 -2.19
N TYR A 63 4.28 -13.17 -2.77
CA TYR A 63 2.87 -13.57 -2.71
C TYR A 63 2.21 -13.46 -4.09
N ARG A 64 1.11 -14.19 -4.33
CA ARG A 64 0.36 -14.08 -5.59
C ARG A 64 -0.33 -12.72 -5.71
N VAL A 65 -0.28 -12.13 -6.90
CA VAL A 65 -0.88 -10.84 -7.26
C VAL A 65 -1.82 -10.99 -8.46
N GLY A 66 -2.58 -9.95 -8.76
CA GLY A 66 -3.51 -9.86 -9.88
C GLY A 66 -4.60 -10.92 -9.81
N THR A 67 -5.03 -11.40 -10.98
CA THR A 67 -6.06 -12.44 -11.11
C THR A 67 -5.74 -13.68 -10.30
N LEU A 68 -4.47 -14.10 -10.28
CA LEU A 68 -4.05 -15.32 -9.58
C LEU A 68 -4.00 -15.16 -8.05
N GLY A 69 -3.96 -13.91 -7.55
CA GLY A 69 -3.91 -13.59 -6.13
C GLY A 69 -5.27 -13.23 -5.53
N PHE A 70 -6.15 -12.56 -6.29
CA PHE A 70 -7.31 -11.87 -5.72
C PHE A 70 -8.61 -12.02 -6.51
N LEU A 71 -8.64 -12.79 -7.61
CA LEU A 71 -9.91 -13.09 -8.28
C LEU A 71 -10.88 -13.73 -7.27
N SER A 72 -12.14 -13.31 -7.28
CA SER A 72 -13.17 -13.85 -6.39
C SER A 72 -14.53 -13.83 -7.06
N THR A 73 -15.35 -14.86 -6.81
CA THR A 73 -16.77 -14.89 -7.17
C THR A 73 -17.66 -14.27 -6.09
N GLY A 74 -17.10 -13.92 -4.92
CA GLY A 74 -17.88 -13.47 -3.76
C GLY A 74 -18.63 -14.60 -3.05
N ASP A 75 -18.31 -15.86 -3.36
CA ASP A 75 -18.91 -17.06 -2.79
C ASP A 75 -17.87 -18.17 -2.61
N SER A 76 -18.31 -19.32 -2.06
CA SER A 76 -17.43 -20.45 -1.76
C SER A 76 -16.75 -21.11 -2.98
N SER A 77 -17.22 -20.86 -4.21
CA SER A 77 -16.66 -21.49 -5.41
C SER A 77 -15.26 -20.96 -5.75
N LEU A 78 -15.05 -19.66 -5.51
CA LEU A 78 -13.78 -18.96 -5.70
C LEU A 78 -13.70 -17.80 -4.68
N PRO A 79 -13.37 -18.07 -3.40
CA PRO A 79 -13.49 -17.07 -2.33
C PRO A 79 -12.59 -15.84 -2.49
N GLY A 80 -11.43 -15.98 -3.15
CA GLY A 80 -10.43 -14.92 -3.26
C GLY A 80 -9.40 -14.93 -2.15
N ASN A 81 -8.77 -13.78 -1.90
CA ASN A 81 -7.77 -13.55 -0.85
C ASN A 81 -6.53 -14.47 -0.88
N TYR A 82 -6.25 -15.15 -1.98
CA TYR A 82 -5.14 -16.09 -2.10
C TYR A 82 -3.78 -15.45 -1.83
N GLY A 83 -3.59 -14.20 -2.27
CA GLY A 83 -2.39 -13.41 -1.96
C GLY A 83 -2.24 -13.11 -0.47
N LEU A 84 -3.34 -12.88 0.26
CA LEU A 84 -3.29 -12.69 1.72
C LEU A 84 -2.96 -14.00 2.46
N TRP A 85 -3.49 -15.13 1.97
CA TRP A 85 -3.15 -16.45 2.48
C TRP A 85 -1.68 -16.81 2.26
N ASP A 86 -1.09 -16.42 1.13
CA ASP A 86 0.33 -16.58 0.86
C ASP A 86 1.19 -15.79 1.86
N GLN A 87 0.81 -14.54 2.13
CA GLN A 87 1.46 -13.68 3.12
C GLN A 87 1.35 -14.29 4.53
N HIS A 88 0.16 -14.75 4.93
CA HIS A 88 -0.05 -15.46 6.21
C HIS A 88 0.85 -16.70 6.32
N ALA A 89 0.92 -17.52 5.27
CA ALA A 89 1.75 -18.72 5.26
C ALA A 89 3.25 -18.39 5.45
N ALA A 90 3.73 -17.30 4.84
CA ALA A 90 5.09 -16.81 5.02
C ALA A 90 5.32 -16.26 6.44
N ILE A 91 4.40 -15.48 7.00
CA ILE A 91 4.48 -14.99 8.40
C ILE A 91 4.53 -16.17 9.37
N ALA A 92 3.64 -17.16 9.20
CA ALA A 92 3.61 -18.35 10.02
C ALA A 92 4.89 -19.19 9.86
N TRP A 93 5.48 -19.24 8.66
CA TRP A 93 6.78 -19.87 8.45
C TRP A 93 7.89 -19.15 9.21
N VAL A 94 7.92 -17.81 9.16
CA VAL A 94 8.91 -17.00 9.89
C VAL A 94 8.78 -17.28 11.39
N ASN A 95 7.56 -17.22 11.94
CA ASN A 95 7.31 -17.53 13.35
C ASN A 95 7.84 -18.92 13.77
N ARG A 96 7.64 -19.96 12.94
CA ARG A 96 8.12 -21.32 13.26
C ARG A 96 9.63 -21.51 13.12
N ASN A 97 10.30 -20.80 12.21
CA ASN A 97 11.65 -21.14 11.76
C ASN A 97 12.71 -20.09 12.08
N ILE A 98 12.35 -18.82 12.34
CA ILE A 98 13.33 -17.74 12.38
C ILE A 98 14.32 -17.84 13.56
N ARG A 99 13.96 -18.60 14.60
CA ARG A 99 14.89 -18.94 15.69
C ARG A 99 16.17 -19.62 15.20
N SER A 100 16.09 -20.45 14.16
CA SER A 100 17.25 -21.11 13.56
C SER A 100 18.16 -20.15 12.79
N PHE A 101 17.67 -18.96 12.44
CA PHE A 101 18.43 -17.89 11.78
C PHE A 101 18.93 -16.84 12.79
N GLY A 102 18.73 -17.06 14.10
CA GLY A 102 19.11 -16.11 15.14
C GLY A 102 18.05 -15.06 15.46
N GLY A 103 16.83 -15.19 14.92
CA GLY A 103 15.71 -14.30 15.23
C GLY A 103 14.93 -14.72 16.46
N ASP A 104 14.21 -13.76 17.05
CA ASP A 104 13.26 -14.01 18.11
C ASP A 104 11.84 -14.12 17.52
N PRO A 105 11.21 -15.32 17.53
CA PRO A 105 9.88 -15.52 16.96
C PRO A 105 8.77 -14.79 17.74
N ASP A 106 9.02 -14.37 18.98
CA ASP A 106 8.07 -13.60 19.79
C ASP A 106 8.20 -12.09 19.54
N ASN A 107 9.14 -11.69 18.67
CA ASN A 107 9.52 -10.30 18.41
C ASN A 107 9.47 -9.97 16.91
N ILE A 108 8.41 -10.43 16.23
CA ILE A 108 8.18 -10.19 14.80
C ILE A 108 7.41 -8.87 14.59
N THR A 109 7.88 -8.06 13.65
CA THR A 109 7.22 -6.87 13.12
C THR A 109 6.87 -7.13 11.65
N VAL A 110 5.60 -6.96 11.25
CA VAL A 110 5.23 -6.96 9.81
C VAL A 110 5.18 -5.51 9.31
N PHE A 111 5.76 -5.22 8.15
CA PHE A 111 5.74 -3.87 7.59
C PHE A 111 5.60 -3.88 6.08
N GLY A 112 5.02 -2.82 5.52
CA GLY A 112 4.63 -2.79 4.11
C GLY A 112 4.20 -1.41 3.66
N GLU A 113 4.28 -1.18 2.36
CA GLU A 113 3.89 0.09 1.73
C GLU A 113 2.82 -0.12 0.65
N SER A 114 1.93 0.85 0.46
CA SER A 114 0.83 0.81 -0.53
C SER A 114 -0.05 -0.43 -0.28
N ALA A 115 -0.29 -1.25 -1.31
CA ALA A 115 -0.96 -2.55 -1.16
C ALA A 115 -0.29 -3.48 -0.12
N GLY A 116 1.00 -3.32 0.14
CA GLY A 116 1.72 -3.97 1.23
C GLY A 116 1.36 -3.41 2.60
N GLY A 117 1.13 -2.10 2.73
CA GLY A 117 0.60 -1.48 3.95
C GLY A 117 -0.85 -1.88 4.22
N GLY A 118 -1.68 -1.89 3.16
CA GLY A 118 -3.02 -2.47 3.22
C GLY A 118 -2.98 -3.94 3.66
N SER A 119 -2.05 -4.72 3.11
CA SER A 119 -1.79 -6.10 3.52
C SER A 119 -1.40 -6.22 4.99
N VAL A 120 -0.46 -5.42 5.49
CA VAL A 120 -0.09 -5.39 6.92
C VAL A 120 -1.33 -5.16 7.78
N SER A 121 -2.16 -4.19 7.41
CA SER A 121 -3.43 -3.94 8.10
C SER A 121 -4.39 -5.14 8.02
N PHE A 122 -4.49 -5.86 6.90
CA PHE A 122 -5.30 -7.08 6.85
C PHE A 122 -4.73 -8.21 7.71
N GLN A 123 -3.40 -8.37 7.72
CA GLN A 123 -2.72 -9.38 8.53
C GLN A 123 -2.87 -9.10 10.03
N THR A 124 -3.04 -7.85 10.48
CA THR A 124 -3.35 -7.53 11.89
C THR A 124 -4.80 -7.78 12.26
N LEU A 125 -5.72 -7.64 11.29
CA LEU A 125 -7.17 -7.74 11.50
C LEU A 125 -7.71 -9.16 11.36
N THR A 126 -7.02 -10.05 10.64
CA THR A 126 -7.45 -11.44 10.51
C THR A 126 -7.26 -12.23 11.81
N PRO A 127 -8.24 -13.05 12.25
CA PRO A 127 -8.07 -13.88 13.44
C PRO A 127 -7.01 -14.97 13.28
N HIS A 128 -6.64 -15.33 12.04
CA HIS A 128 -5.67 -16.39 11.71
C HIS A 128 -4.24 -16.05 12.15
N ASN A 129 -3.92 -14.78 12.41
CA ASN A 129 -2.58 -14.34 12.82
C ASN A 129 -2.43 -14.12 14.32
N LYS A 130 -3.41 -14.52 15.13
CA LYS A 130 -3.35 -14.37 16.58
C LYS A 130 -2.07 -14.99 17.15
N GLY A 131 -1.22 -14.15 17.74
CA GLY A 131 0.03 -14.57 18.38
C GLY A 131 1.20 -14.85 17.43
N LEU A 132 1.08 -14.57 16.12
CA LEU A 132 2.19 -14.83 15.17
C LEU A 132 3.22 -13.70 15.09
N PHE A 133 2.82 -12.47 15.39
CA PHE A 133 3.71 -11.31 15.40
C PHE A 133 3.28 -10.28 16.43
N LYS A 134 4.21 -9.39 16.78
CA LYS A 134 4.07 -8.44 17.88
C LYS A 134 3.79 -7.01 17.43
N ARG A 135 4.26 -6.60 16.24
CA ARG A 135 4.13 -5.23 15.75
C ARG A 135 3.79 -5.16 14.27
N ALA A 136 3.25 -4.04 13.86
CA ALA A 136 2.88 -3.76 12.49
C ALA A 136 3.22 -2.31 12.09
N ILE A 137 3.64 -2.11 10.84
CA ILE A 137 3.90 -0.78 10.27
C ILE A 137 3.27 -0.68 8.87
N SER A 138 2.27 0.18 8.73
CA SER A 138 1.56 0.42 7.47
C SER A 138 1.97 1.76 6.87
N GLN A 139 2.66 1.73 5.73
CA GLN A 139 3.10 2.93 5.02
C GLN A 139 2.16 3.19 3.84
N SER A 140 1.56 4.36 3.76
CA SER A 140 0.75 4.79 2.60
C SER A 140 -0.32 3.78 2.17
N GLY A 141 -0.98 3.12 3.13
CA GLY A 141 -2.03 2.15 2.85
C GLY A 141 -2.48 1.40 4.08
N VAL A 142 -3.80 1.29 4.27
CA VAL A 142 -4.44 0.54 5.37
C VAL A 142 -5.69 -0.19 4.85
N ALA A 143 -6.24 -1.11 5.64
CA ALA A 143 -7.42 -1.90 5.25
C ALA A 143 -8.68 -1.06 4.99
N LEU A 144 -8.70 0.20 5.46
CA LEU A 144 -9.82 1.13 5.26
C LEU A 144 -9.69 2.00 4.01
N CYS A 145 -8.59 1.89 3.26
CA CYS A 145 -8.44 2.63 2.02
C CYS A 145 -9.53 2.22 1.01
N PRO A 146 -10.04 3.15 0.18
CA PRO A 146 -11.16 2.88 -0.73
C PRO A 146 -10.85 1.82 -1.80
N TRP A 147 -9.56 1.57 -2.06
CA TRP A 147 -9.06 0.56 -2.99
C TRP A 147 -8.72 -0.78 -2.34
N ALA A 148 -8.72 -0.86 -1.00
CA ALA A 148 -8.19 -2.02 -0.28
C ALA A 148 -9.13 -3.23 -0.28
N VAL A 149 -10.45 -3.00 -0.36
CA VAL A 149 -11.47 -4.07 -0.40
C VAL A 149 -12.36 -3.92 -1.63
N ASN A 150 -12.45 -4.96 -2.46
CA ASN A 150 -13.38 -5.02 -3.57
C ASN A 150 -14.78 -5.41 -3.07
N LYS A 151 -15.74 -4.49 -3.21
CA LYS A 151 -17.16 -4.70 -2.84
C LYS A 151 -17.98 -5.43 -3.91
N ASN A 152 -17.48 -5.57 -5.13
CA ASN A 152 -18.18 -6.19 -6.26
C ASN A 152 -17.31 -7.24 -7.00
N PRO A 153 -16.78 -8.26 -6.30
CA PRO A 153 -15.82 -9.20 -6.89
C PRO A 153 -16.43 -10.03 -8.05
N ARG A 154 -17.69 -10.46 -7.92
CA ARG A 154 -18.39 -11.26 -8.95
C ARG A 154 -18.37 -10.59 -10.32
N LYS A 155 -18.66 -9.29 -10.37
CA LYS A 155 -18.68 -8.52 -11.63
C LYS A 155 -17.33 -8.62 -12.36
N PHE A 156 -16.24 -8.44 -11.63
CA PHE A 156 -14.90 -8.49 -12.22
C PHE A 156 -14.49 -9.92 -12.62
N ALA A 157 -14.94 -10.93 -11.87
CA ALA A 157 -14.76 -12.33 -12.24
C ALA A 157 -15.48 -12.69 -13.54
N GLU A 158 -16.70 -12.20 -13.73
CA GLU A 158 -17.46 -12.39 -14.98
C GLU A 158 -16.80 -11.69 -16.17
N GLU A 159 -16.30 -10.46 -15.99
CA GLU A 159 -15.54 -9.75 -17.03
C GLU A 159 -14.27 -10.51 -17.45
N ILE A 160 -13.54 -11.08 -16.50
CA ILE A 160 -12.37 -11.93 -16.79
C ILE A 160 -12.79 -13.22 -17.47
N ALA A 161 -13.84 -13.90 -16.97
CA ALA A 161 -14.34 -15.14 -17.54
C ALA A 161 -14.67 -14.98 -19.03
N LEU A 162 -15.38 -13.91 -19.39
CA LEU A 162 -15.72 -13.60 -20.78
C LEU A 162 -14.47 -13.37 -21.65
N LYS A 163 -13.45 -12.67 -21.14
CA LYS A 163 -12.19 -12.44 -21.87
C LYS A 163 -11.40 -13.73 -22.16
N VAL A 164 -11.59 -14.77 -21.34
CA VAL A 164 -10.91 -16.07 -21.51
C VAL A 164 -11.84 -17.18 -21.99
N ASN A 165 -13.03 -16.82 -22.50
CA ASN A 165 -14.05 -17.76 -23.01
C ASN A 165 -14.55 -18.77 -21.98
N CYS A 166 -14.58 -18.41 -20.70
CA CYS A 166 -15.27 -19.16 -19.66
C CYS A 166 -16.75 -18.76 -19.56
N PRO A 167 -17.64 -19.69 -19.18
CA PRO A 167 -19.02 -19.37 -18.86
C PRO A 167 -19.11 -18.51 -17.61
N THR A 168 -20.24 -17.83 -17.41
CA THR A 168 -20.54 -17.00 -16.22
C THR A 168 -21.58 -17.63 -15.30
N ASP A 169 -21.90 -18.92 -15.51
CA ASP A 169 -22.77 -19.73 -14.67
C ASP A 169 -22.00 -20.43 -13.54
N ASP A 170 -22.60 -21.44 -12.91
CA ASP A 170 -22.01 -22.19 -11.78
C ASP A 170 -20.72 -22.93 -12.13
N THR A 171 -20.39 -23.10 -13.42
CA THR A 171 -19.16 -23.73 -13.89
C THR A 171 -18.01 -22.73 -14.10
N MET A 172 -18.26 -21.42 -13.95
CA MET A 172 -17.28 -20.35 -14.15
C MET A 172 -15.99 -20.57 -13.34
N ALA A 173 -16.11 -20.85 -12.04
CA ALA A 173 -14.96 -21.04 -11.16
C ALA A 173 -14.09 -22.24 -11.58
N ALA A 174 -14.70 -23.34 -12.02
CA ALA A 174 -13.98 -24.51 -12.49
C ALA A 174 -13.25 -24.22 -13.81
N CYS A 175 -13.91 -23.53 -14.74
CA CYS A 175 -13.29 -23.10 -16.00
C CYS A 175 -12.09 -22.19 -15.74
N LEU A 176 -12.27 -21.13 -14.93
CA LEU A 176 -11.20 -20.20 -14.57
C LEU A 176 -9.99 -20.90 -13.95
N LYS A 177 -10.19 -21.89 -13.06
CA LYS A 177 -9.09 -22.67 -12.47
C LYS A 177 -8.31 -23.53 -13.48
N MET A 178 -8.92 -23.87 -14.61
CA MET A 178 -8.31 -24.69 -15.68
C MET A 178 -7.72 -23.85 -16.81
N THR A 179 -8.03 -22.55 -16.87
CA THR A 179 -7.50 -21.62 -17.87
C THR A 179 -6.00 -21.39 -17.67
N ASP A 180 -5.28 -21.21 -18.77
CA ASP A 180 -3.86 -20.84 -18.74
C ASP A 180 -3.62 -19.59 -17.86
N PRO A 181 -2.68 -19.67 -16.89
CA PRO A 181 -2.47 -18.58 -15.94
C PRO A 181 -1.93 -17.29 -16.59
N ALA A 182 -1.21 -17.37 -17.71
CA ALA A 182 -0.75 -16.18 -18.43
C ALA A 182 -1.92 -15.48 -19.12
N LEU A 183 -2.85 -16.22 -19.72
CA LEU A 183 -4.09 -15.66 -20.26
C LEU A 183 -4.96 -15.00 -19.18
N LEU A 184 -5.13 -15.64 -18.02
CA LEU A 184 -5.84 -15.05 -16.88
C LEU A 184 -5.20 -13.75 -16.38
N THR A 185 -3.87 -13.72 -16.36
CA THR A 185 -3.11 -12.54 -15.93
C THR A 185 -3.32 -11.37 -16.90
N LEU A 186 -3.24 -11.63 -18.21
CA LEU A 186 -3.50 -10.62 -19.24
C LEU A 186 -4.96 -10.15 -19.23
N ALA A 187 -5.92 -11.04 -19.01
CA ALA A 187 -7.34 -10.71 -18.95
C ALA A 187 -7.71 -9.78 -17.78
N GLY A 188 -7.01 -9.91 -16.64
CA GLY A 188 -7.16 -9.04 -15.46
C GLY A 188 -6.26 -7.82 -15.42
N SER A 189 -5.65 -7.42 -16.54
CA SER A 189 -4.79 -6.24 -16.60
C SER A 189 -5.55 -4.94 -16.26
N LEU A 190 -4.87 -4.03 -15.56
CA LEU A 190 -5.39 -2.71 -15.21
C LEU A 190 -5.40 -1.79 -16.43
N SER A 191 -6.56 -1.20 -16.73
CA SER A 191 -6.64 -0.08 -17.68
C SER A 191 -6.09 1.18 -17.01
N LEU A 192 -4.98 1.72 -17.54
CA LEU A 192 -4.42 3.02 -17.14
C LEU A 192 -5.17 4.21 -17.73
N SER A 193 -6.21 3.97 -18.56
CA SER A 193 -7.10 5.05 -18.99
C SER A 193 -7.95 5.50 -17.82
N SER A 194 -7.65 6.68 -17.28
CA SER A 194 -8.41 7.33 -16.23
C SER A 194 -8.70 8.78 -16.57
N SER A 195 -9.58 9.39 -15.80
CA SER A 195 -9.98 10.80 -15.93
C SER A 195 -10.56 11.29 -14.60
N PRO A 196 -10.86 12.58 -14.45
CA PRO A 196 -11.53 13.06 -13.24
C PRO A 196 -12.91 12.39 -13.01
N ASP A 197 -13.62 11.99 -14.08
CA ASP A 197 -14.92 11.30 -13.98
C ASP A 197 -14.78 9.79 -13.69
N HIS A 198 -13.63 9.21 -14.03
CA HIS A 198 -13.30 7.81 -13.84
C HIS A 198 -11.89 7.65 -13.26
N PRO A 199 -11.69 7.99 -11.98
CA PRO A 199 -10.38 7.98 -11.34
C PRO A 199 -9.76 6.57 -11.30
N LEU A 200 -8.44 6.49 -11.44
CA LEU A 200 -7.71 5.22 -11.53
C LEU A 200 -7.95 4.31 -10.31
N VAL A 201 -8.08 4.91 -9.12
CA VAL A 201 -8.31 4.18 -7.87
C VAL A 201 -9.57 3.30 -7.92
N GLY A 202 -10.58 3.70 -8.71
CA GLY A 202 -11.80 2.92 -8.92
C GLY A 202 -11.62 1.67 -9.78
N ASN A 203 -10.50 1.56 -10.52
CA ASN A 203 -10.18 0.42 -11.38
C ASN A 203 -9.31 -0.63 -10.69
N LEU A 204 -8.87 -0.40 -9.44
CA LEU A 204 -8.08 -1.36 -8.64
C LEU A 204 -8.94 -2.50 -8.08
N ALA A 205 -9.60 -3.25 -8.97
CA ALA A 205 -10.62 -4.24 -8.61
C ALA A 205 -10.04 -5.61 -8.19
N LEU A 206 -8.79 -5.92 -8.53
CA LEU A 206 -8.11 -7.14 -8.08
C LEU A 206 -7.48 -6.93 -6.70
N SER A 207 -8.33 -6.64 -5.72
CA SER A 207 -7.98 -6.40 -4.32
C SER A 207 -8.68 -7.42 -3.40
N PRO A 208 -8.29 -7.49 -2.12
CA PRO A 208 -8.96 -8.33 -1.12
C PRO A 208 -10.49 -8.19 -1.07
N VAL A 209 -11.16 -9.21 -0.56
CA VAL A 209 -12.62 -9.25 -0.39
C VAL A 209 -12.98 -9.69 1.03
N ILE A 210 -14.18 -9.33 1.50
CA ILE A 210 -14.73 -9.87 2.74
C ILE A 210 -15.26 -11.27 2.42
N ASP A 211 -14.54 -12.30 2.83
CA ASP A 211 -14.80 -13.71 2.47
C ASP A 211 -15.50 -14.50 3.57
N GLY A 212 -15.66 -13.93 4.77
CA GLY A 212 -16.23 -14.62 5.92
C GLY A 212 -15.25 -15.57 6.62
N ASP A 213 -13.96 -15.57 6.23
CA ASP A 213 -12.92 -16.44 6.79
C ASP A 213 -11.63 -15.66 7.09
N PHE A 214 -10.84 -15.31 6.06
CA PHE A 214 -9.64 -14.51 6.26
C PHE A 214 -10.01 -13.11 6.74
N LEU A 215 -10.99 -12.50 6.09
CA LEU A 215 -11.66 -11.27 6.51
C LEU A 215 -13.11 -11.62 6.85
N PRO A 216 -13.41 -11.93 8.14
CA PRO A 216 -14.73 -12.39 8.54
C PRO A 216 -15.81 -11.30 8.53
N ASP A 217 -15.42 -10.02 8.53
CA ASP A 217 -16.32 -8.86 8.52
C ASP A 217 -15.62 -7.68 7.85
N GLU A 218 -16.33 -6.56 7.73
CA GLU A 218 -15.77 -5.27 7.35
C GLU A 218 -14.57 -4.89 8.23
N PRO A 219 -13.44 -4.42 7.66
CA PRO A 219 -12.22 -4.19 8.41
C PRO A 219 -12.36 -3.26 9.63
N TYR A 220 -13.28 -2.29 9.58
CA TYR A 220 -13.51 -1.36 10.70
C TYR A 220 -14.09 -2.05 11.95
N ASN A 221 -14.70 -3.24 11.83
CA ASN A 221 -15.20 -4.03 12.96
C ASN A 221 -14.13 -4.97 13.56
N LEU A 222 -12.97 -5.11 12.92
CA LEU A 222 -11.98 -6.15 13.25
C LEU A 222 -10.79 -5.66 14.09
N PHE A 223 -10.73 -4.37 14.43
CA PHE A 223 -9.58 -3.79 15.16
C PHE A 223 -9.35 -4.38 16.56
N HIS A 224 -10.35 -5.05 17.14
CA HIS A 224 -10.19 -5.81 18.39
C HIS A 224 -9.16 -6.95 18.25
N ASN A 225 -8.93 -7.48 17.04
CA ASN A 225 -7.88 -8.50 16.80
C ASN A 225 -6.47 -7.93 16.89
N ALA A 226 -6.30 -6.62 16.70
CA ALA A 226 -5.01 -5.93 16.76
C ALA A 226 -4.69 -5.35 18.15
N ALA A 227 -5.52 -5.61 19.17
CA ALA A 227 -5.47 -4.92 20.46
C ALA A 227 -4.11 -5.01 21.20
N ASP A 228 -3.36 -6.10 21.00
CA ASP A 228 -2.06 -6.36 21.63
C ASP A 228 -0.86 -6.14 20.69
N ILE A 229 -1.10 -5.62 19.49
CA ILE A 229 -0.10 -5.37 18.44
C ILE A 229 0.33 -3.91 18.51
N ASP A 230 1.63 -3.62 18.59
CA ASP A 230 2.09 -2.23 18.41
C ASP A 230 1.94 -1.83 16.94
N TYR A 231 1.33 -0.68 16.66
CA TYR A 231 0.98 -0.27 15.31
C TYR A 231 1.47 1.14 14.98
N ILE A 232 2.25 1.24 13.90
CA ILE A 232 2.60 2.50 13.25
C ILE A 232 1.81 2.55 11.94
N ALA A 233 1.18 3.69 11.65
CA ALA A 233 0.70 3.96 10.30
C ALA A 233 1.00 5.41 9.90
N GLY A 234 1.22 5.65 8.61
CA GLY A 234 1.49 6.99 8.12
C GLY A 234 1.35 7.10 6.62
N VAL A 235 1.48 8.33 6.15
CA VAL A 235 1.33 8.68 4.73
C VAL A 235 2.43 9.65 4.32
N ASN A 236 2.58 9.83 3.02
CA ASN A 236 3.41 10.88 2.44
C ASN A 236 2.57 12.16 2.28
N ASP A 237 3.15 13.36 2.36
CA ASP A 237 2.40 14.62 2.32
C ASP A 237 1.71 14.89 0.97
N MET A 238 2.19 14.28 -0.11
CA MET A 238 1.54 14.30 -1.43
C MET A 238 1.29 12.88 -1.96
N ASP A 239 0.91 11.93 -1.10
CA ASP A 239 0.68 10.51 -1.43
C ASP A 239 -0.30 10.29 -2.61
N GLY A 240 -1.28 11.17 -2.77
CA GLY A 240 -2.25 11.11 -3.85
C GLY A 240 -1.73 11.61 -5.20
N HIS A 241 -0.54 12.20 -5.26
CA HIS A 241 -0.02 12.85 -6.47
C HIS A 241 0.14 11.88 -7.64
N LEU A 242 0.74 10.70 -7.44
CA LEU A 242 0.86 9.68 -8.47
C LEU A 242 -0.49 9.36 -9.15
N PHE A 243 -1.54 9.19 -8.35
CA PHE A 243 -2.87 8.80 -8.83
C PHE A 243 -3.58 9.97 -9.50
N THR A 244 -3.65 11.11 -8.82
CA THR A 244 -4.30 12.31 -9.35
C THR A 244 -3.57 12.90 -10.55
N GLY A 245 -2.27 12.64 -10.70
CA GLY A 245 -1.50 13.00 -11.89
C GLY A 245 -1.84 12.18 -13.12
N LEU A 246 -2.41 10.97 -12.95
CA LEU A 246 -2.97 10.17 -14.04
C LEU A 246 -4.40 10.63 -14.36
N ASP A 247 -5.20 10.92 -13.33
CA ASP A 247 -6.59 11.35 -13.48
C ASP A 247 -6.71 12.78 -14.04
N VAL A 248 -5.80 13.66 -13.63
CA VAL A 248 -5.75 15.08 -14.00
C VAL A 248 -4.33 15.46 -14.46
N PRO A 249 -3.88 15.05 -15.67
CA PRO A 249 -2.49 15.21 -16.10
C PRO A 249 -1.96 16.66 -16.12
N SER A 250 -2.86 17.66 -16.15
CA SER A 250 -2.48 19.07 -16.10
C SER A 250 -1.77 19.46 -14.79
N ILE A 251 -1.91 18.71 -13.69
CA ILE A 251 -1.22 19.04 -12.42
C ILE A 251 0.31 18.97 -12.57
N ASN A 252 0.80 18.06 -13.42
CA ASN A 252 2.23 17.90 -13.70
C ASN A 252 2.76 18.86 -14.77
N SER A 253 1.87 19.47 -15.55
CA SER A 253 2.28 20.34 -16.66
C SER A 253 2.64 21.74 -16.18
N PRO A 254 3.83 22.29 -16.46
CA PRO A 254 4.13 23.69 -16.19
C PRO A 254 3.42 24.66 -17.15
N LEU A 255 2.91 24.15 -18.28
CA LEU A 255 2.36 24.95 -19.39
C LEU A 255 0.83 24.94 -19.43
N ILE A 256 0.21 23.91 -18.85
CA ILE A 256 -1.25 23.71 -18.90
C ILE A 256 -1.83 23.97 -17.52
N ASP A 257 -2.83 24.85 -17.48
CA ASP A 257 -3.58 25.13 -16.25
C ASP A 257 -4.56 23.99 -15.95
N THR A 258 -4.75 23.71 -14.66
CA THR A 258 -5.79 22.78 -14.20
C THR A 258 -7.07 23.56 -13.97
N SER A 259 -8.16 23.12 -14.59
CA SER A 259 -9.45 23.80 -14.45
C SER A 259 -10.11 23.46 -13.11
N VAL A 260 -10.85 24.42 -12.53
CA VAL A 260 -11.66 24.16 -11.34
C VAL A 260 -12.75 23.12 -11.63
N GLU A 261 -13.21 23.02 -12.88
CA GLU A 261 -14.19 22.01 -13.30
C GLU A 261 -13.61 20.59 -13.26
N ASP A 262 -12.34 20.37 -13.62
CA ASP A 262 -11.71 19.06 -13.46
C ASP A 262 -11.60 18.66 -11.98
N MET A 263 -11.27 19.60 -11.11
CA MET A 263 -11.27 19.36 -9.66
C MET A 263 -12.68 19.00 -9.16
N LYS A 264 -13.72 19.71 -9.61
CA LYS A 264 -15.12 19.39 -9.26
C LYS A 264 -15.56 18.03 -9.78
N ARG A 265 -15.15 17.64 -10.99
CA ARG A 265 -15.41 16.31 -11.58
C ARG A 265 -14.75 15.21 -10.75
N LEU A 266 -13.49 15.42 -10.35
CA LEU A 266 -12.78 14.49 -9.44
C LEU A 266 -13.52 14.36 -8.10
N LEU A 267 -13.90 15.48 -7.47
CA LEU A 267 -14.70 15.47 -6.24
C LEU A 267 -16.04 14.76 -6.44
N ALA A 268 -16.72 14.96 -7.56
CA ALA A 268 -18.00 14.33 -7.86
C ALA A 268 -17.85 12.79 -7.94
N SER A 269 -16.73 12.32 -8.51
CA SER A 269 -16.39 10.90 -8.54
C SER A 269 -16.15 10.33 -7.14
N TYR A 270 -15.36 11.01 -6.30
CA TYR A 270 -15.06 10.56 -4.94
C TYR A 270 -16.25 10.68 -3.96
N THR A 271 -17.18 11.61 -4.22
CA THR A 271 -18.37 11.83 -3.39
C THR A 271 -19.63 11.20 -3.96
N LYS A 272 -19.51 10.34 -4.99
CA LYS A 272 -20.65 9.77 -5.72
C LYS A 272 -21.71 9.14 -4.82
N GLU A 273 -21.31 8.40 -3.79
CA GLU A 273 -22.23 7.77 -2.83
C GLU A 273 -23.01 8.77 -1.96
N LYS A 274 -22.51 10.00 -1.80
CA LYS A 274 -23.13 11.08 -1.01
C LYS A 274 -23.91 12.06 -1.88
N GLY A 275 -23.86 11.89 -3.20
CA GLY A 275 -24.57 12.74 -4.17
C GLY A 275 -24.17 14.21 -4.09
N LYS A 276 -25.06 15.09 -4.57
CA LYS A 276 -24.80 16.52 -4.68
C LYS A 276 -24.43 17.19 -3.35
N ALA A 277 -25.08 16.81 -2.26
CA ALA A 277 -24.78 17.39 -0.94
C ALA A 277 -23.35 17.06 -0.48
N GLY A 278 -22.87 15.85 -0.76
CA GLY A 278 -21.49 15.46 -0.48
C GLY A 278 -20.49 16.26 -1.32
N LEU A 279 -20.76 16.40 -2.62
CA LEU A 279 -19.95 17.21 -3.52
C LEU A 279 -19.87 18.67 -3.07
N ASP A 280 -21.02 19.31 -2.79
CA ASP A 280 -21.09 20.71 -2.41
C ASP A 280 -20.33 20.96 -1.09
N ASN A 281 -20.46 20.05 -0.12
CA ASN A 281 -19.73 20.13 1.15
C ASN A 281 -18.22 19.91 0.97
N ALA A 282 -17.81 18.91 0.18
CA ALA A 282 -16.41 18.66 -0.08
C ALA A 282 -15.75 19.83 -0.82
N TYR A 283 -16.40 20.34 -1.88
CA TYR A 283 -15.95 21.51 -2.61
C TYR A 283 -15.79 22.72 -1.67
N SER A 284 -16.82 23.03 -0.88
CA SER A 284 -16.75 24.13 0.10
C SER A 284 -15.61 23.96 1.11
N THR A 285 -15.30 22.73 1.51
CA THR A 285 -14.23 22.43 2.46
C THR A 285 -12.86 22.68 1.83
N TYR A 286 -12.58 22.08 0.67
CA TYR A 286 -11.30 22.19 -0.03
C TYR A 286 -11.02 23.58 -0.60
N THR A 287 -12.05 24.37 -0.90
CA THR A 287 -11.88 25.76 -1.37
C THR A 287 -12.06 26.81 -0.28
N SER A 288 -12.19 26.41 1.00
CA SER A 288 -12.51 27.33 2.11
C SER A 288 -11.45 28.42 2.34
N THR A 289 -10.19 28.13 2.00
CA THR A 289 -9.05 29.06 2.12
C THR A 289 -8.74 29.81 0.83
N TRP A 290 -9.48 29.54 -0.26
CA TRP A 290 -9.25 30.20 -1.53
C TRP A 290 -9.71 31.66 -1.46
N GLY A 291 -8.89 32.57 -2.00
CA GLY A 291 -9.35 33.92 -2.34
C GLY A 291 -10.30 33.90 -3.54
N SER A 292 -10.84 35.07 -3.91
CA SER A 292 -11.72 35.21 -5.08
C SER A 292 -11.08 34.81 -6.41
N ASN A 293 -9.74 34.77 -6.47
CA ASN A 293 -8.98 34.36 -7.65
C ASN A 293 -7.79 33.48 -7.21
N PRO A 294 -7.98 32.16 -6.98
CA PRO A 294 -6.92 31.26 -6.54
C PRO A 294 -5.81 31.16 -7.61
N SER A 295 -4.57 31.00 -7.16
CA SER A 295 -3.46 30.81 -8.08
C SER A 295 -3.55 29.45 -8.80
N ARG A 296 -2.91 29.35 -9.97
CA ARG A 296 -2.77 28.08 -10.71
C ARG A 296 -2.15 26.98 -9.86
N GLU A 297 -1.14 27.32 -9.07
CA GLU A 297 -0.47 26.39 -8.16
C GLU A 297 -1.42 25.93 -7.04
N THR A 298 -2.23 26.84 -6.48
CA THR A 298 -3.22 26.52 -5.45
C THR A 298 -4.21 25.47 -5.95
N ILE A 299 -4.75 25.62 -7.15
CA ILE A 299 -5.71 24.66 -7.73
C ILE A 299 -5.06 23.28 -7.88
N LYS A 300 -3.84 23.21 -8.41
CA LYS A 300 -3.09 21.95 -8.60
C LYS A 300 -2.81 21.25 -7.28
N LYS A 301 -2.33 21.99 -6.27
CA LYS A 301 -2.11 21.45 -4.92
C LYS A 301 -3.40 20.93 -4.30
N THR A 302 -4.51 21.67 -4.47
CA THR A 302 -5.82 21.24 -3.94
C THR A 302 -6.27 19.91 -4.57
N VAL A 303 -6.02 19.68 -5.87
CA VAL A 303 -6.30 18.39 -6.53
C VAL A 303 -5.48 17.25 -5.89
N VAL A 304 -4.20 17.50 -5.62
CA VAL A 304 -3.32 16.53 -4.95
C VAL A 304 -3.80 16.26 -3.51
N GLU A 305 -4.13 17.30 -2.76
CA GLU A 305 -4.68 17.21 -1.38
C GLU A 305 -5.96 16.37 -1.34
N ILE A 306 -6.90 16.60 -2.27
CA ILE A 306 -8.13 15.79 -2.41
C ILE A 306 -7.78 14.30 -2.64
N GLY A 307 -6.80 14.03 -3.51
CA GLY A 307 -6.31 12.68 -3.76
C GLY A 307 -5.68 12.04 -2.53
N THR A 308 -4.76 12.74 -1.86
CA THR A 308 -4.06 12.27 -0.68
C THR A 308 -5.04 11.95 0.44
N ASP A 309 -6.00 12.84 0.71
CA ASP A 309 -7.02 12.68 1.73
C ASP A 309 -7.90 11.47 1.49
N TYR A 310 -8.49 11.38 0.30
CA TYR A 310 -9.45 10.34 -0.05
C TYR A 310 -8.79 8.95 -0.13
N ILE A 311 -7.62 8.87 -0.76
CA ILE A 311 -6.99 7.58 -1.08
C ILE A 311 -6.21 7.03 0.13
N PHE A 312 -5.58 7.90 0.95
CA PHE A 312 -4.60 7.47 1.95
C PHE A 312 -4.78 8.11 3.33
N LEU A 313 -4.74 9.44 3.45
CA LEU A 313 -4.64 10.12 4.74
C LEU A 313 -5.86 9.88 5.63
N VAL A 314 -7.08 10.15 5.14
CA VAL A 314 -8.29 9.97 5.96
C VAL A 314 -8.50 8.52 6.37
N PRO A 315 -8.38 7.51 5.46
CA PRO A 315 -8.39 6.10 5.86
C PRO A 315 -7.34 5.74 6.92
N THR A 316 -6.13 6.27 6.80
CA THR A 316 -5.03 6.00 7.74
C THR A 316 -5.33 6.59 9.12
N GLN A 317 -5.83 7.82 9.18
CA GLN A 317 -6.23 8.44 10.45
C GLN A 317 -7.40 7.69 11.10
N ALA A 318 -8.37 7.23 10.31
CA ALA A 318 -9.46 6.39 10.82
C ALA A 318 -8.96 5.05 11.38
N ALA A 319 -8.02 4.40 10.69
CA ALA A 319 -7.41 3.14 11.14
C ALA A 319 -6.62 3.33 12.45
N LEU A 320 -5.84 4.42 12.56
CA LEU A 320 -5.12 4.77 13.79
C LEU A 320 -6.08 5.04 14.95
N HIS A 321 -7.18 5.75 14.71
CA HIS A 321 -8.20 6.00 15.72
C HIS A 321 -8.84 4.71 16.20
N LEU A 322 -9.25 3.83 15.28
CA LEU A 322 -9.85 2.53 15.61
C LEU A 322 -8.86 1.61 16.34
N HIS A 323 -7.60 1.59 15.93
CA HIS A 323 -6.55 0.86 16.63
C HIS A 323 -6.39 1.37 18.07
N ALA A 324 -6.18 2.68 18.26
CA ALA A 324 -6.02 3.28 19.57
C ALA A 324 -7.24 3.05 20.48
N ALA A 325 -8.45 3.07 19.93
CA ALA A 325 -9.69 2.82 20.67
C ALA A 325 -9.87 1.36 21.12
N ASN A 326 -9.27 0.40 20.40
CA ASN A 326 -9.35 -1.02 20.72
C ASN A 326 -8.09 -1.57 21.41
N ALA A 327 -7.02 -0.77 21.51
CA ALA A 327 -5.75 -1.23 22.05
C ALA A 327 -5.84 -1.56 23.55
N THR A 328 -5.37 -2.75 23.91
CA THR A 328 -5.24 -3.21 25.30
C THR A 328 -3.81 -3.03 25.78
N THR A 329 -2.85 -3.57 25.02
CA THR A 329 -1.42 -3.42 25.30
C THR A 329 -0.63 -2.86 24.12
N GLY A 330 -1.21 -2.87 22.92
CA GLY A 330 -0.62 -2.30 21.71
C GLY A 330 -0.48 -0.79 21.78
N ARG A 331 0.65 -0.27 21.31
CA ARG A 331 0.90 1.17 21.20
C ARG A 331 0.57 1.66 19.80
N THR A 332 0.10 2.90 19.68
CA THR A 332 -0.28 3.49 18.39
C THR A 332 0.61 4.70 18.08
N TYR A 333 1.16 4.76 16.89
CA TYR A 333 1.96 5.89 16.41
C TYR A 333 1.53 6.30 15.00
N SER A 334 1.59 7.61 14.73
CA SER A 334 1.36 8.18 13.40
C SER A 334 2.63 8.86 12.90
N TYR A 335 2.88 8.81 11.59
CA TYR A 335 3.88 9.68 10.95
C TYR A 335 3.32 10.35 9.69
N LEU A 336 3.97 11.44 9.29
CA LEU A 336 3.81 12.09 7.99
C LEU A 336 5.21 12.24 7.39
N PHE A 337 5.45 11.61 6.24
CA PHE A 337 6.71 11.74 5.53
C PHE A 337 6.61 12.89 4.53
N SER A 338 7.46 13.90 4.70
CA SER A 338 7.38 15.17 3.96
C SER A 338 8.72 15.59 3.34
N GLN A 339 9.60 14.64 3.05
CA GLN A 339 10.86 14.92 2.37
C GLN A 339 10.57 15.14 0.88
N PRO A 340 10.84 16.34 0.33
CA PRO A 340 10.43 16.66 -1.04
C PRO A 340 10.98 15.69 -2.09
N ASN A 341 10.12 15.32 -3.04
CA ASN A 341 10.41 14.40 -4.13
C ASN A 341 11.61 14.93 -4.95
N ARG A 342 12.54 14.03 -5.22
CA ARG A 342 13.78 14.38 -5.94
C ARG A 342 13.56 14.70 -7.42
N MET A 343 12.43 14.33 -8.00
CA MET A 343 12.01 14.65 -9.37
C MET A 343 11.25 15.98 -9.46
N GLY A 344 11.07 16.71 -8.36
CA GLY A 344 10.53 18.08 -8.36
C GLY A 344 11.58 19.15 -8.69
N GLY A 345 11.22 20.14 -9.52
CA GLY A 345 12.04 21.34 -9.76
C GLY A 345 12.23 21.71 -11.23
N ILE A 346 13.04 22.75 -11.47
CA ILE A 346 13.30 23.26 -12.83
C ILE A 346 14.00 22.19 -13.67
N GLY A 347 13.45 21.89 -14.85
CA GLY A 347 14.00 20.91 -15.79
C GLY A 347 13.75 19.45 -15.37
N ARG A 348 12.85 19.19 -14.42
CA ARG A 348 12.47 17.85 -13.98
C ARG A 348 11.00 17.54 -14.31
N PRO A 349 10.57 16.26 -14.26
CA PRO A 349 9.20 15.87 -14.60
C PRO A 349 8.13 16.40 -13.66
N TYR A 350 8.44 16.68 -12.39
CA TYR A 350 7.48 17.17 -11.41
C TYR A 350 7.69 18.66 -11.09
N PRO A 351 6.61 19.37 -10.72
CA PRO A 351 6.67 20.79 -10.40
C PRO A 351 7.56 21.08 -9.18
N SER A 352 8.04 22.32 -9.06
CA SER A 352 8.94 22.73 -7.98
C SER A 352 8.30 22.70 -6.59
N TRP A 353 6.97 22.70 -6.52
CA TRP A 353 6.21 22.63 -5.28
C TRP A 353 5.94 21.21 -4.79
N MET A 354 6.48 20.20 -5.49
CA MET A 354 6.25 18.79 -5.19
C MET A 354 6.81 18.39 -3.81
N GLY A 355 5.94 17.85 -2.95
CA GLY A 355 6.25 17.21 -1.67
C GLY A 355 6.74 15.77 -1.87
N ALA A 356 6.53 14.89 -0.90
CA ALA A 356 6.77 13.45 -1.01
C ALA A 356 5.59 12.77 -1.71
N ASP A 357 5.86 12.11 -2.83
CA ASP A 357 4.88 11.33 -3.59
C ASP A 357 4.69 9.92 -2.99
N HIS A 358 3.71 9.18 -3.49
CA HIS A 358 3.55 7.76 -3.21
C HIS A 358 4.85 6.99 -3.42
N ALA A 359 5.18 6.12 -2.48
CA ALA A 359 6.38 5.27 -2.48
C ALA A 359 7.74 5.98 -2.39
N ASP A 360 7.80 7.32 -2.24
CA ASP A 360 9.07 8.05 -2.08
C ASP A 360 9.83 7.64 -0.81
N ASP A 361 9.11 7.28 0.24
CA ASP A 361 9.61 6.84 1.54
C ASP A 361 10.40 5.53 1.47
N LEU A 362 10.06 4.63 0.53
CA LEU A 362 10.71 3.32 0.37
C LEU A 362 12.24 3.40 0.28
N GLN A 363 12.76 4.33 -0.52
CA GLN A 363 14.20 4.45 -0.73
C GLN A 363 14.94 4.81 0.58
N TYR A 364 14.26 5.51 1.49
CA TYR A 364 14.82 5.94 2.78
C TYR A 364 14.72 4.82 3.81
N VAL A 365 13.60 4.09 3.86
CA VAL A 365 13.43 2.90 4.73
C VAL A 365 14.45 1.81 4.37
N PHE A 366 14.68 1.56 3.07
CA PHE A 366 15.63 0.54 2.60
C PHE A 366 17.07 1.03 2.44
N GLY A 367 17.41 2.22 2.94
CA GLY A 367 18.80 2.66 2.99
C GLY A 367 19.46 2.97 1.65
N LYS A 368 18.70 3.23 0.58
CA LYS A 368 19.26 3.56 -0.75
C LYS A 368 20.21 4.75 -0.78
N PRO A 369 20.01 5.80 0.04
CA PRO A 369 21.01 6.86 0.19
C PRO A 369 22.39 6.38 0.67
N PHE A 370 22.48 5.22 1.32
CA PHE A 370 23.74 4.60 1.76
C PHE A 370 24.31 3.63 0.73
N THR A 371 23.47 2.82 0.08
CA THR A 371 23.92 1.87 -0.96
C THR A 371 24.39 2.58 -2.23
N THR A 372 23.78 3.72 -2.59
CA THR A 372 24.12 4.49 -3.80
C THR A 372 24.46 5.94 -3.49
N PRO A 373 25.51 6.21 -2.70
CA PRO A 373 25.72 7.52 -2.09
C PRO A 373 25.98 8.65 -3.09
N LEU A 374 26.50 8.34 -4.28
CA LEU A 374 26.72 9.32 -5.36
C LEU A 374 25.41 9.86 -5.94
N ALA A 375 24.33 9.08 -5.86
CA ALA A 375 23.02 9.53 -6.29
C ALA A 375 22.34 10.41 -5.23
N TYR A 376 22.82 10.49 -3.98
CA TYR A 376 22.10 11.13 -2.87
C TYR A 376 22.91 12.21 -2.15
N TRP A 377 22.22 13.28 -1.77
CA TRP A 377 22.77 14.37 -0.96
C TRP A 377 22.89 13.95 0.52
N PRO A 378 23.77 14.58 1.32
CA PRO A 378 23.90 14.29 2.76
C PRO A 378 22.57 14.28 3.51
N ARG A 379 21.72 15.29 3.30
CA ARG A 379 20.38 15.36 3.91
C ARG A 379 19.50 14.13 3.66
N HIS A 380 19.65 13.46 2.52
CA HIS A 380 18.86 12.27 2.21
C HIS A 380 19.36 11.06 3.01
N ARG A 381 20.67 11.00 3.32
CA ARG A 381 21.23 10.01 4.25
C ARG A 381 20.76 10.26 5.67
N ASP A 382 20.64 11.53 6.08
CA ASP A 382 20.11 11.86 7.41
C ASP A 382 18.66 11.35 7.55
N VAL A 383 17.78 11.66 6.57
CA VAL A 383 16.40 11.16 6.54
C VAL A 383 16.34 9.63 6.58
N SER A 384 17.15 8.95 5.76
CA SER A 384 17.20 7.49 5.75
C SER A 384 17.72 6.92 7.07
N GLY A 385 18.73 7.56 7.69
CA GLY A 385 19.22 7.19 9.01
C GLY A 385 18.13 7.31 10.08
N TYR A 386 17.35 8.39 10.07
CA TYR A 386 16.23 8.57 11.01
C TYR A 386 15.13 7.53 10.79
N MET A 387 14.70 7.30 9.54
CA MET A 387 13.66 6.30 9.27
C MET A 387 14.11 4.90 9.65
N ILE A 388 15.33 4.49 9.28
CA ILE A 388 15.84 3.18 9.70
C ILE A 388 15.85 3.09 11.23
N ALA A 389 16.37 4.11 11.93
CA ALA A 389 16.39 4.10 13.39
C ALA A 389 14.99 3.98 14.02
N TYR A 390 13.99 4.73 13.53
CA TYR A 390 12.63 4.64 14.06
C TYR A 390 11.94 3.31 13.76
N TRP A 391 12.21 2.71 12.60
CA TRP A 391 11.59 1.44 12.21
C TRP A 391 12.19 0.24 12.97
N THR A 392 13.45 0.33 13.39
CA THR A 392 14.19 -0.78 14.01
C THR A 392 14.28 -0.69 15.54
N ASN A 393 13.97 0.46 16.13
CA ASN A 393 13.89 0.67 17.60
C ASN A 393 12.55 0.15 18.15
#